data_AF-A0A0K2TP86-F1
#
_entry.id   AF-A0A0K2TP86-F1
#
_cell.length_a   1.000
_cell.length_b   1.000
_cell.length_c   1.000
_cell.angle_alpha   90.00
_cell.angle_beta   90.00
_cell.angle_gamma   90.00
#
_symmetry.space_group_name_H-M   'P 1'
#
loop_
_entity.id
_entity.type
_entity.pdbx_description
1 polymer ?
#
loop_
_entity_poly.entity_id
_entity_poly.type
_entity_poly.pdbx_seq_one_letter_code
_entity_poly.pdbx_strand_id
1 'polypeptide(L)'
;VNLDIQKDILQTMINMIGTKKQIKRNKKSKVVLPKYSALKPCQKGISISSKSLTSLYQYINNEIGLPYILTSRLSQDCLENCLSRIRYIGWSHSYPNAIDGFLILVISGSEKIVV
;
A
#
# COMPACT_ATOMS: atom_id res chain seq x y z
N VAL A 1 5.35 21.12 6.60
CA VAL A 1 5.77 20.19 5.51
C VAL A 1 5.15 20.71 4.22
N ASN A 2 5.95 21.02 3.20
CA ASN A 2 5.46 21.63 1.97
C ASN A 2 4.91 20.55 1.01
N LEU A 3 3.65 20.68 0.60
CA LEU A 3 2.97 19.73 -0.29
C LEU A 3 3.60 19.65 -1.68
N ASP A 4 4.19 20.73 -2.17
CA ASP A 4 4.82 20.76 -3.49
C ASP A 4 6.07 19.88 -3.53
N ILE A 5 6.81 19.84 -2.42
CA ILE A 5 7.96 18.94 -2.27
C ILE A 5 7.50 17.47 -2.31
N GLN A 6 6.37 17.14 -1.67
CA GLN A 6 5.85 15.77 -1.69
C GLN A 6 5.39 15.33 -3.08
N LYS A 7 4.73 16.23 -3.82
CA LYS A 7 4.32 15.98 -5.21
C LYS A 7 5.53 15.77 -6.12
N ASP A 8 6.57 16.58 -5.96
CA ASP A 8 7.80 16.47 -6.76
C ASP A 8 8.54 15.15 -6.49
N ILE A 9 8.59 14.71 -5.23
CA ILE A 9 9.12 13.40 -4.86
C ILE A 9 8.33 12.28 -5.53
N LEU A 10 6.98 12.32 -5.50
CA LEU A 10 6.13 11.32 -6.16
C LEU A 10 6.35 11.29 -7.67
N GLN A 11 6.46 12.45 -8.30
CA GLN A 11 6.72 12.55 -9.74
C GLN A 11 8.09 11.98 -10.09
N THR A 12 9.10 12.27 -9.29
CA THR A 12 10.45 11.71 -9.42
C THR A 12 10.44 10.19 -9.29
N MET A 13 9.69 9.63 -8.35
CA MET A 13 9.53 8.17 -8.21
C MET A 13 8.88 7.53 -9.43
N ILE A 14 7.83 8.14 -9.99
CA ILE A 14 7.17 7.68 -11.22
C ILE A 14 8.17 7.68 -12.39
N ASN A 15 8.92 8.77 -12.53
CA ASN A 15 9.91 8.93 -13.60
C ASN A 15 11.04 7.88 -13.48
N MET A 16 11.56 7.65 -12.27
CA MET A 16 12.58 6.61 -12.01
C MET A 16 12.07 5.20 -12.34
N ILE A 17 10.81 4.88 -12.07
CA ILE A 17 10.24 3.57 -12.40
C ILE A 17 10.08 3.43 -13.92
N GLY A 18 9.69 4.50 -14.60
CA GLY A 18 9.64 4.58 -16.06
C GLY A 18 11.01 4.33 -16.72
N THR A 19 12.07 4.95 -16.20
CA THR A 19 13.44 4.79 -16.74
C THR A 19 14.07 3.45 -16.38
N LYS A 20 13.74 2.86 -15.20
CA LYS A 20 14.18 1.52 -14.80
C LYS A 20 13.66 0.38 -15.69
N LYS A 21 12.76 0.65 -16.65
CA LYS A 21 12.39 -0.31 -17.72
C LYS A 21 13.58 -0.76 -18.58
N GLN A 22 14.76 -0.13 -18.49
CA GLN A 22 15.74 -0.17 -19.58
C GLN A 22 17.12 -0.81 -19.29
N ILE A 23 17.45 -1.23 -18.07
CA ILE A 23 18.82 -1.69 -17.78
C ILE A 23 18.84 -3.16 -17.34
N LYS A 24 19.01 -4.06 -18.31
CA LYS A 24 19.42 -5.45 -18.07
C LYS A 24 20.83 -5.63 -18.64
N ARG A 25 21.80 -5.97 -17.78
CA ARG A 25 23.17 -6.31 -18.20
C ARG A 25 23.22 -7.80 -18.53
N ASN A 26 23.72 -8.15 -19.70
CA ASN A 26 24.02 -9.55 -20.06
C ASN A 26 25.26 -10.04 -19.27
N LYS A 27 25.52 -11.36 -19.21
CA LYS A 27 26.76 -11.99 -18.70
C LYS A 27 28.05 -11.38 -19.28
N LYS A 28 27.97 -10.68 -20.42
CA LYS A 28 29.08 -9.95 -21.06
C LYS A 28 29.09 -8.44 -20.73
N SER A 29 28.41 -8.00 -19.68
CA SER A 29 28.27 -6.60 -19.24
C SER A 29 27.66 -5.60 -20.24
N LYS A 30 27.23 -6.05 -21.42
CA LYS A 30 26.50 -5.22 -22.38
C LYS A 30 25.08 -4.92 -21.89
N VAL A 31 24.67 -3.66 -21.99
CA VAL A 31 23.29 -3.23 -21.77
C VAL A 31 22.44 -3.75 -22.92
N VAL A 32 21.43 -4.57 -22.61
CA VAL A 32 20.48 -5.09 -23.59
C VAL A 32 19.11 -4.51 -23.29
N LEU A 33 18.54 -3.79 -24.25
CA LEU A 33 17.15 -3.33 -24.19
C LEU A 33 16.21 -4.54 -24.29
N PRO A 34 15.34 -4.79 -23.30
CA PRO A 34 14.41 -5.91 -23.37
C PRO A 34 13.36 -5.66 -24.46
N LYS A 35 13.14 -6.64 -25.34
CA LYS A 35 12.17 -6.55 -26.47
C LYS A 35 10.73 -6.23 -26.00
N TYR A 36 10.39 -6.60 -24.76
CA TYR A 36 9.20 -6.17 -24.01
C TYR A 36 9.54 -6.19 -22.50
N SER A 37 9.93 -5.07 -21.88
CA SER A 37 10.09 -5.00 -20.42
C SER A 37 8.76 -4.65 -19.74
N ALA A 38 8.00 -5.68 -19.41
CA ALA A 38 6.91 -5.53 -18.45
C ALA A 38 7.48 -5.08 -17.10
N LEU A 39 6.86 -4.08 -16.47
CA LEU A 39 7.19 -3.68 -15.11
C LEU A 39 6.94 -4.87 -14.16
N LYS A 40 7.83 -5.08 -13.19
CA LYS A 40 7.54 -6.04 -12.12
C LYS A 40 6.28 -5.60 -11.36
N PRO A 41 5.50 -6.53 -10.78
CA PRO A 41 4.30 -6.19 -10.02
C PRO A 41 4.52 -5.10 -8.96
N CYS A 42 5.62 -5.17 -8.21
CA CYS A 42 5.97 -4.14 -7.22
C CYS A 42 6.22 -2.75 -7.85
N GLN A 43 6.96 -2.69 -8.97
CA GLN A 43 7.23 -1.45 -9.70
C GLN A 43 5.94 -0.85 -10.27
N LYS A 44 5.07 -1.71 -10.81
CA LYS A 44 3.74 -1.32 -11.29
C LYS A 44 2.88 -0.80 -10.13
N GLY A 45 2.90 -1.49 -8.99
CA GLY A 45 2.20 -1.09 -7.76
C GLY A 45 2.61 0.29 -7.29
N ILE A 46 3.92 0.55 -7.13
CA ILE A 46 4.41 1.89 -6.73
C ILE A 46 3.95 2.96 -7.74
N SER A 47 4.07 2.69 -9.05
CA SER A 47 3.62 3.64 -10.07
C SER A 47 2.12 3.93 -10.01
N ILE A 48 1.28 2.92 -9.75
CA ILE A 48 -0.16 3.09 -9.60
C ILE A 48 -0.46 3.87 -8.32
N SER A 49 0.12 3.49 -7.18
CA SER A 49 -0.13 4.12 -5.89
C SER A 49 0.29 5.60 -5.85
N SER A 50 1.43 5.95 -6.46
CA SER A 50 1.86 7.35 -6.54
C SER A 50 0.91 8.21 -7.38
N LYS A 51 0.42 7.67 -8.51
CA LYS A 51 -0.55 8.36 -9.36
C LYS A 51 -1.91 8.49 -8.67
N SER A 52 -2.42 7.41 -8.10
CA SER A 52 -3.72 7.41 -7.42
C SER A 52 -3.73 8.33 -6.20
N LEU A 53 -2.64 8.37 -5.41
CA LEU A 53 -2.54 9.28 -4.27
C LEU A 53 -2.56 10.75 -4.70
N THR A 54 -1.88 11.09 -5.80
CA THR A 54 -1.88 12.45 -6.35
C THR A 54 -3.27 12.86 -6.82
N SER A 55 -3.96 11.97 -7.57
CA SER A 55 -5.33 12.22 -8.03
C SER A 55 -6.33 12.28 -6.87
N LEU A 56 -6.18 11.43 -5.87
CA LEU A 56 -7.01 11.45 -4.67
C LEU A 56 -6.84 12.76 -3.89
N TYR A 57 -5.60 13.23 -3.73
CA TYR A 57 -5.33 14.53 -3.12
C TYR A 57 -5.98 15.67 -3.89
N GLN A 58 -5.84 15.71 -5.22
CA GLN A 58 -6.47 16.74 -6.05
C GLN A 58 -8.00 16.73 -5.88
N TYR A 59 -8.61 15.56 -5.90
CA TYR A 59 -10.06 15.42 -5.70
C TYR A 59 -10.49 15.91 -4.31
N ILE A 60 -9.84 15.44 -3.24
CA ILE A 60 -10.18 15.82 -1.87
C ILE A 60 -9.98 17.32 -1.63
N ASN A 61 -8.91 17.88 -2.17
CA ASN A 61 -8.61 19.31 -2.04
C ASN A 61 -9.62 20.18 -2.81
N ASN A 62 -10.01 19.78 -4.02
CA ASN A 62 -10.86 20.60 -4.88
C ASN A 62 -12.35 20.44 -4.57
N GLU A 63 -12.81 19.22 -4.30
CA GLU A 63 -14.23 18.93 -4.12
C GLU A 63 -14.69 19.01 -2.65
N ILE A 64 -13.80 18.65 -1.71
CA ILE A 64 -14.13 18.60 -0.27
C ILE A 64 -13.49 19.77 0.50
N GLY A 65 -12.47 20.42 -0.08
CA GLY A 65 -11.78 21.55 0.55
C GLY A 65 -10.83 21.14 1.68
N LEU A 66 -10.42 19.87 1.74
CA LEU A 66 -9.50 19.39 2.78
C LEU A 66 -8.03 19.56 2.35
N PRO A 67 -7.18 20.19 3.18
CA PRO A 67 -5.81 20.57 2.78
C PRO A 67 -4.79 19.43 2.88
N TYR A 68 -5.15 18.26 3.44
CA TYR A 68 -4.23 17.13 3.57
C TYR A 68 -4.95 15.79 3.64
N ILE A 69 -4.18 14.72 3.42
CA ILE A 69 -4.61 13.32 3.60
C ILE A 69 -3.66 12.63 4.57
N LEU A 70 -4.21 11.86 5.50
CA LEU A 70 -3.44 10.95 6.36
C LEU A 70 -3.18 9.64 5.62
N THR A 71 -1.99 9.52 5.02
CA THR A 71 -1.62 8.34 4.22
C THR A 71 -1.56 7.05 5.04
N SER A 72 -1.39 7.13 6.36
CA SER A 72 -1.45 5.99 7.28
C SER A 72 -2.83 5.31 7.34
N ARG A 73 -3.89 5.97 6.84
CA ARG A 73 -5.24 5.39 6.72
C ARG A 73 -5.51 4.73 5.37
N LEU A 74 -4.57 4.82 4.43
CA LEU A 74 -4.66 4.22 3.10
C LEU A 74 -3.93 2.87 3.00
N SER A 75 -3.30 2.40 4.09
CA SER A 75 -2.69 1.08 4.18
C SER A 75 -3.67 0.04 4.71
N GLN A 76 -3.33 -1.24 4.53
CA GLN A 76 -4.11 -2.37 5.04
C GLN A 76 -3.76 -2.71 6.50
N ASP A 77 -2.86 -1.95 7.14
CA ASP A 77 -2.33 -2.23 8.49
C ASP A 77 -3.45 -2.36 9.53
N CYS A 78 -4.53 -1.58 9.43
CA CYS A 78 -5.67 -1.70 10.33
C CYS A 78 -6.34 -3.08 10.25
N LEU A 79 -6.47 -3.62 9.03
CA LEU A 79 -7.01 -4.96 8.81
C LEU A 79 -6.04 -6.03 9.28
N GLU A 80 -4.75 -5.89 8.98
CA GLU A 80 -3.70 -6.82 9.41
C GLU A 80 -3.58 -6.88 10.93
N ASN A 81 -3.71 -5.74 11.62
CA ASN A 81 -3.73 -5.66 13.07
C ASN A 81 -4.98 -6.33 13.65
N CYS A 82 -6.15 -6.12 13.04
CA CYS A 82 -7.38 -6.80 13.42
C CYS A 82 -7.25 -8.32 13.30
N LEU A 83 -6.76 -8.81 12.14
CA LEU A 83 -6.53 -10.23 11.91
C LEU A 83 -5.48 -10.82 12.86
N SER A 84 -4.47 -10.04 13.23
CA SER A 84 -3.48 -10.46 14.21
C SER A 84 -4.08 -10.59 15.61
N ARG A 85 -5.00 -9.70 15.98
CA ARG A 85 -5.74 -9.80 17.24
C ARG A 85 -6.69 -11.01 17.27
N ILE A 86 -7.37 -11.30 16.15
CA ILE A 86 -8.19 -12.51 16.02
C ILE A 86 -7.34 -13.77 16.22
N ARG A 87 -6.18 -13.85 15.57
CA ARG A 87 -5.24 -14.98 15.75
C ARG A 87 -4.70 -15.07 17.18
N TYR A 88 -4.45 -13.94 17.84
CA TYR A 88 -3.97 -13.90 19.21
C TYR A 88 -4.99 -14.48 20.22
N ILE A 89 -6.28 -14.13 20.06
CA ILE A 89 -7.36 -14.67 20.91
C ILE A 89 -7.47 -16.19 20.77
N GLY A 90 -7.19 -16.73 19.58
CA GLY A 90 -7.17 -18.17 19.31
C GLY A 90 -6.07 -18.94 20.06
N TRP A 91 -5.13 -18.28 20.74
CA TRP A 91 -3.98 -18.83 21.47
C TRP A 91 -3.19 -19.90 20.69
N SER A 92 -3.64 -21.16 20.75
CA SER A 92 -3.04 -22.34 20.11
C SER A 92 -3.65 -22.68 18.73
N HIS A 93 -4.75 -22.03 18.36
CA HIS A 93 -5.42 -22.20 17.07
C HIS A 93 -5.16 -21.00 16.14
N SER A 94 -3.91 -20.88 15.69
CA SER A 94 -3.42 -19.76 14.86
C SER A 94 -4.08 -19.67 13.47
N TYR A 95 -4.80 -20.71 13.05
CA TYR A 95 -5.52 -20.79 11.78
C TYR A 95 -6.99 -21.14 12.05
N PRO A 96 -7.78 -20.18 12.56
CA PRO A 96 -9.19 -20.40 12.80
C PRO A 96 -9.94 -20.72 11.51
N ASN A 97 -10.83 -21.71 11.58
CA ASN A 97 -11.81 -21.93 10.51
C ASN A 97 -12.80 -20.75 10.47
N ALA A 98 -13.58 -20.64 9.39
CA ALA A 98 -14.49 -19.51 9.18
C ALA A 98 -15.48 -19.29 10.35
N ILE A 99 -15.95 -20.37 10.99
CA ILE A 99 -16.85 -20.34 12.14
C ILE A 99 -16.13 -19.80 13.39
N ASP A 100 -14.91 -20.29 13.64
CA ASP A 100 -14.11 -19.87 14.80
C ASP A 100 -13.70 -18.40 14.70
N GLY A 101 -13.34 -17.95 13.48
CA GLY A 101 -13.02 -16.55 13.22
C GLY A 101 -14.21 -15.62 13.45
N PHE A 102 -15.42 -16.03 13.07
CA PHE A 102 -16.65 -15.26 13.31
C PHE A 102 -16.99 -15.21 14.80
N LEU A 103 -16.88 -16.33 15.52
CA LEU A 103 -17.13 -16.39 16.96
C LEU A 103 -16.15 -15.50 17.73
N ILE A 104 -14.85 -15.54 17.40
CA ILE A 104 -13.83 -14.68 18.01
C ILE A 104 -14.13 -13.20 17.75
N LEU A 105 -14.58 -12.84 16.54
CA LEU A 105 -14.94 -11.46 16.20
C LEU A 105 -16.13 -10.98 17.02
N VAL A 106 -17.16 -11.82 17.20
CA VAL A 106 -18.34 -11.49 18.02
C VAL A 106 -17.95 -11.32 19.49
N ILE A 107 -17.16 -12.25 20.04
CA ILE A 107 -16.68 -12.18 21.44
C ILE A 107 -15.83 -10.92 21.66
N SER A 108 -14.91 -10.63 20.72
CA SER A 108 -14.07 -9.42 20.75
C SER A 108 -14.89 -8.12 20.64
N GLY A 109 -16.08 -8.15 20.04
CA GLY A 109 -16.98 -6.99 19.95
C GLY A 109 -17.84 -6.77 21.19
N SER A 110 -18.01 -7.80 22.03
CA SER A 110 -18.78 -7.75 23.27
C SER A 110 -18.00 -7.27 24.50
N GLU A 111 -16.67 -7.27 24.46
CA GLU A 111 -15.85 -6.65 25.51
C GLU A 111 -15.73 -5.14 25.24
N LYS A 112 -16.18 -4.32 26.20
CA LYS A 112 -16.01 -2.87 26.16
C LYS A 112 -14.52 -2.54 26.04
N ILE A 113 -14.14 -1.98 24.89
CA ILE A 113 -12.79 -1.55 24.56
C ILE A 113 -12.41 -0.38 25.49
N VAL A 114 -11.58 -0.64 26.49
CA VAL A 114 -10.82 0.41 27.18
C VAL A 114 -9.60 0.71 26.32
N VAL A 115 -9.50 1.97 25.90
CA VAL A 115 -8.41 2.58 25.12
C VAL A 115 -7.13 2.62 25.95
#